data_AF-A0A7Y5N1E8-F1
#
_entry.id   AF-A0A7Y5N1E8-F1
#
_cell.length_a   1.000
_cell.length_b   1.000
_cell.length_c   1.000
_cell.angle_alpha   90.00
_cell.angle_beta   90.00
_cell.angle_gamma   90.00
#
_symmetry.space_group_name_H-M   'P 1'
#
loop_
_entity.id
_entity.type
_entity.pdbx_description
1 polymer ?
#
loop_
_entity_poly.entity_id
_entity_poly.type
_entity_poly.pdbx_seq_one_letter_code
_entity_poly.pdbx_strand_id
1 'polypeptide(L)'
;MKLTIVAKHAKITDAIKEYAEDKVERLERFFDRINSIHVTLDKQGDSNRCEIEIAAARHGHFVASVTNTEDIHAAIDLCLDKSERQLKKLKEKIRGHKGTEKRKKLGRDVKRQTQRLPKDETYEDAVNE
;
A
#
# COMPACT_ATOMS: atom_id res chain seq x y z
N MET A 1 9.74 -10.54 -6.00
CA MET A 1 9.46 -9.38 -6.89
C MET A 1 10.34 -9.44 -8.14
N LYS A 2 9.95 -8.84 -9.28
CA LYS A 2 10.86 -8.60 -10.42
C LYS A 2 11.37 -7.15 -10.41
N LEU A 3 12.67 -6.95 -10.19
CA LEU A 3 13.32 -5.64 -10.28
C LEU A 3 13.92 -5.43 -11.68
N THR A 4 13.79 -4.23 -12.22
CA THR A 4 14.48 -3.82 -13.44
C THR A 4 14.95 -2.39 -13.30
N ILE A 5 16.25 -2.17 -13.48
CA ILE A 5 16.87 -0.85 -13.41
C ILE A 5 17.35 -0.49 -14.81
N VAL A 6 16.87 0.65 -15.31
CA VAL A 6 17.22 1.20 -16.61
C VAL A 6 17.99 2.50 -16.40
N ALA A 7 19.22 2.54 -16.90
CA ALA A 7 20.02 3.76 -16.96
C ALA A 7 19.95 4.32 -18.38
N LYS A 8 19.39 5.52 -18.56
CA LYS A 8 19.23 6.13 -19.90
C LYS A 8 20.52 6.69 -20.49
N HIS A 9 21.52 7.00 -19.65
CA HIS A 9 22.78 7.61 -20.08
C HIS A 9 23.99 6.94 -19.43
N ALA A 10 25.10 6.86 -20.17
CA ALA A 10 26.35 6.21 -19.75
C ALA A 10 27.03 6.84 -18.52
N LYS A 11 26.56 8.01 -18.05
CA LYS A 11 27.08 8.68 -16.85
C LYS A 11 26.64 8.01 -15.53
N ILE A 12 25.73 7.05 -15.59
CA ILE A 12 25.29 6.30 -14.42
C ILE A 12 26.26 5.15 -14.19
N THR A 13 27.03 5.26 -13.10
CA THR A 13 27.98 4.24 -12.65
C THR A 13 27.25 3.06 -12.02
N ASP A 14 27.92 1.92 -11.93
CA ASP A 14 27.34 0.72 -11.30
C ASP A 14 27.09 0.93 -9.80
N ALA A 15 27.90 1.74 -9.12
CA ALA A 15 27.66 2.13 -7.73
C ALA A 15 26.32 2.85 -7.53
N ILE A 16 25.85 3.64 -8.50
CA ILE A 16 24.53 4.29 -8.44
C ILE A 16 23.41 3.25 -8.64
N LYS A 17 23.64 2.24 -9.48
CA LYS A 17 22.67 1.15 -9.70
C LYS A 17 22.53 0.29 -8.44
N GLU A 18 23.65 -0.12 -7.84
CA GLU A 18 23.66 -0.85 -6.56
C GLU A 18 22.95 -0.04 -5.47
N TYR A 19 23.23 1.27 -5.38
CA TYR A 19 22.53 2.14 -4.44
C TYR A 19 21.01 2.15 -4.66
N ALA A 20 20.55 2.22 -5.91
CA ALA A 20 19.12 2.18 -6.22
C ALA A 20 18.51 0.81 -5.90
N GLU A 21 19.23 -0.29 -6.17
CA GLU A 21 18.82 -1.66 -5.89
C GLU A 21 18.63 -1.88 -4.38
N ASP A 22 19.63 -1.55 -3.56
CA ASP A 22 19.59 -1.65 -2.10
C ASP A 22 18.43 -0.86 -1.49
N LYS A 23 18.15 0.32 -2.04
CA LYS A 23 17.07 1.19 -1.56
C LYS A 23 15.71 0.63 -1.91
N VAL A 24 15.54 0.14 -3.13
CA VAL A 24 14.27 -0.39 -3.62
C VAL A 24 13.94 -1.74 -2.96
N GLU A 25 14.93 -2.56 -2.64
CA GLU A 25 14.73 -3.82 -1.92
C GLU A 25 14.06 -3.59 -0.54
N ARG A 26 14.29 -2.44 0.09
CA ARG A 26 13.60 -2.07 1.33
C ARG A 26 12.08 -1.93 1.14
N LEU A 27 11.61 -1.50 -0.04
CA LEU A 27 10.17 -1.40 -0.31
C LEU A 27 9.48 -2.76 -0.26
N GLU A 28 10.16 -3.83 -0.71
CA GLU A 28 9.61 -5.19 -0.66
C GLU A 28 9.35 -5.63 0.78
N ARG A 29 10.24 -5.26 1.72
CA ARG A 29 10.06 -5.56 3.16
C ARG A 29 8.84 -4.87 3.78
N PHE A 30 8.40 -3.73 3.24
CA PHE A 30 7.24 -3.00 3.77
C PHE A 30 5.91 -3.46 3.16
N PHE A 31 5.94 -4.02 1.95
CA PHE A 31 4.77 -4.39 1.18
C PHE A 31 4.96 -5.69 0.37
N ASP A 32 4.57 -6.81 0.96
CA ASP A 32 4.73 -8.18 0.40
C ASP A 32 3.94 -8.47 -0.89
N ARG A 33 3.22 -7.48 -1.44
CA ARG A 33 2.32 -7.65 -2.62
C ARG A 33 2.82 -6.92 -3.86
N ILE A 34 4.12 -6.65 -3.95
CA ILE A 34 4.74 -6.06 -5.14
C ILE A 34 5.09 -7.18 -6.14
N ASN A 35 4.60 -7.04 -7.37
CA ASN A 35 4.90 -7.96 -8.46
C ASN A 35 6.20 -7.56 -9.17
N SER A 36 6.31 -6.29 -9.55
CA SER A 36 7.47 -5.76 -10.25
C SER A 36 7.74 -4.30 -9.90
N ILE A 37 9.01 -3.93 -9.96
CA ILE A 37 9.48 -2.55 -9.85
C ILE A 37 10.35 -2.23 -11.07
N HIS A 38 10.05 -1.11 -11.72
CA HIS A 38 10.84 -0.54 -12.79
C HIS A 38 11.44 0.78 -12.32
N VAL A 39 12.76 0.86 -12.30
CA VAL A 39 13.49 2.07 -11.91
C VAL A 39 14.14 2.63 -13.16
N THR A 40 13.79 3.86 -13.52
CA THR A 40 14.44 4.59 -14.61
C THR A 40 15.25 5.73 -14.01
N LEU A 41 16.57 5.66 -14.20
CA LEU A 41 17.50 6.69 -13.78
C LEU A 41 18.00 7.45 -15.01
N ASP A 42 17.96 8.77 -14.92
CA ASP A 42 18.38 9.64 -15.99
C ASP A 42 19.20 10.82 -15.44
N LYS A 43 20.41 10.98 -15.97
CA LYS A 43 21.35 12.03 -15.58
C LYS A 43 21.79 12.77 -16.83
N GLN A 44 21.26 13.98 -17.02
CA GLN A 44 21.51 14.78 -18.22
C GLN A 44 21.88 16.22 -17.85
N GLY A 45 23.15 16.59 -18.09
CA GLY A 45 23.66 17.91 -17.73
C GLY A 45 23.52 18.16 -16.23
N ASP A 46 22.85 19.26 -15.88
CA ASP A 46 22.58 19.68 -14.50
C ASP A 46 21.22 19.17 -13.97
N SER A 47 20.45 18.45 -14.79
CA SER A 47 19.17 17.86 -14.36
C SER A 47 19.31 16.36 -14.15
N ASN A 48 18.97 15.93 -12.94
CA ASN A 48 18.80 14.52 -12.62
C ASN A 48 17.31 14.19 -12.49
N ARG A 49 16.95 13.00 -12.97
CA ARG A 49 15.60 12.44 -12.89
C ARG A 49 15.65 11.00 -12.41
N CYS A 50 14.71 10.68 -11.53
CA CYS A 50 14.43 9.32 -11.11
C CYS A 50 12.94 9.06 -11.27
N GLU A 51 12.60 7.89 -11.79
CA GLU A 51 11.24 7.40 -11.92
C GLU A 51 11.17 5.96 -11.42
N ILE A 52 10.22 5.69 -10.54
CA ILE A 52 9.97 4.36 -9.97
C ILE A 52 8.53 3.99 -10.29
N GLU A 53 8.36 2.93 -11.05
CA GLU A 53 7.08 2.32 -11.35
C GLU A 53 6.92 1.04 -10.55
N ILE A 54 5.83 0.92 -9.79
CA ILE A 54 5.54 -0.24 -8.94
C ILE A 54 4.23 -0.86 -9.37
N ALA A 55 4.27 -2.13 -9.76
CA ALA A 55 3.07 -2.92 -10.02
C ALA A 55 2.77 -3.81 -8.81
N ALA A 56 1.61 -3.61 -8.17
CA ALA A 56 1.17 -4.39 -7.02
C ALA A 56 -0.03 -5.30 -7.36
N ALA A 57 -0.01 -6.54 -6.86
CA ALA A 57 -1.03 -7.54 -7.16
C ALA A 57 -2.44 -7.08 -6.75
N ARG A 58 -3.39 -7.15 -7.70
CA ARG A 58 -4.83 -6.83 -7.55
C ARG A 58 -5.17 -5.38 -7.09
N HIS A 59 -4.18 -4.51 -6.89
CA HIS A 59 -4.36 -3.34 -6.03
C HIS A 59 -3.78 -2.02 -6.57
N GLY A 60 -3.10 -2.01 -7.72
CA GLY A 60 -2.80 -0.80 -8.46
C GLY A 60 -1.40 -0.75 -9.08
N HIS A 61 -1.25 0.13 -10.06
CA HIS A 61 0.03 0.58 -10.61
C HIS A 61 0.34 1.96 -10.05
N PHE A 62 1.55 2.14 -9.55
CA PHE A 62 2.02 3.39 -8.99
C PHE A 62 3.21 3.90 -9.78
N VAL A 63 3.24 5.20 -9.99
CA VAL A 63 4.38 5.88 -10.59
C VAL A 63 4.77 7.01 -9.68
N ALA A 64 6.03 7.00 -9.26
CA ALA A 64 6.66 8.12 -8.58
C ALA A 64 7.74 8.66 -9.51
N SER A 65 7.77 9.98 -9.66
CA SER A 65 8.82 10.65 -10.43
C SER A 65 9.32 11.88 -9.69
N VAL A 66 10.62 12.12 -9.86
CA VAL A 66 11.35 13.28 -9.35
C VAL A 66 12.26 13.76 -10.47
N THR A 67 12.25 15.06 -10.73
CA THR A 67 13.00 15.73 -11.81
C THR A 67 13.71 16.95 -11.26
N ASN A 68 14.74 17.43 -11.96
CA ASN A 68 15.46 18.67 -11.66
C ASN A 68 16.09 18.67 -10.26
N THR A 69 16.66 17.55 -9.85
CA THR A 69 17.50 17.50 -8.64
C THR A 69 18.95 17.72 -9.02
N GLU A 70 19.70 18.34 -8.11
CA GLU A 70 21.15 18.58 -8.26
C GLU A 70 21.96 17.27 -8.17
N ASP A 71 21.45 16.29 -7.42
CA ASP A 71 22.05 14.97 -7.25
C ASP A 71 21.06 13.86 -7.64
N ILE A 72 21.59 12.82 -8.29
CA ILE A 72 20.86 11.59 -8.62
C ILE A 72 20.56 10.76 -7.36
N HIS A 73 21.43 10.75 -6.36
CA HIS A 73 21.17 10.07 -5.09
C HIS A 73 19.97 10.70 -4.38
N ALA A 74 19.93 12.04 -4.32
CA ALA A 74 18.79 12.77 -3.81
C ALA A 74 17.51 12.49 -4.63
N ALA A 75 17.63 12.38 -5.97
CA ALA A 75 16.51 12.00 -6.82
C ALA A 75 15.93 10.64 -6.44
N ILE A 76 16.81 9.65 -6.21
CA ILE A 76 16.44 8.29 -5.81
C ILE A 76 15.72 8.31 -4.46
N ASP A 77 16.30 8.94 -3.44
CA ASP A 77 15.72 8.98 -2.10
C ASP A 77 14.36 9.70 -2.09
N LEU A 78 14.22 10.82 -2.80
CA LEU A 78 12.92 11.51 -2.93
C LEU A 78 11.88 10.67 -3.67
N CYS A 79 12.29 9.89 -4.68
CA CYS A 79 11.40 9.02 -5.42
C CYS A 79 10.97 7.82 -4.58
N LEU A 80 11.87 7.28 -3.76
CA LEU A 80 11.62 6.22 -2.79
C LEU A 80 10.58 6.69 -1.75
N ASP A 81 10.78 7.85 -1.14
CA ASP A 81 9.84 8.43 -0.16
C ASP A 81 8.43 8.60 -0.73
N LYS A 82 8.31 9.06 -1.98
CA LYS A 82 7.01 9.17 -2.67
C LYS A 82 6.37 7.81 -2.86
N SER A 83 7.15 6.81 -3.28
CA SER A 83 6.71 5.43 -3.49
C SER A 83 6.23 4.80 -2.18
N GLU A 84 6.98 4.96 -1.09
CA GLU A 84 6.60 4.47 0.25
C GLU A 84 5.26 5.05 0.71
N ARG A 85 5.06 6.37 0.53
CA ARG A 85 3.79 7.03 0.89
C ARG A 85 2.61 6.46 0.10
N GLN A 86 2.79 6.18 -1.20
CA GLN A 86 1.76 5.57 -2.03
C GLN A 86 1.43 4.14 -1.58
N LEU A 87 2.46 3.32 -1.31
CA LEU A 87 2.31 1.95 -0.80
C LEU A 87 1.63 1.92 0.57
N LYS A 88 1.98 2.84 1.48
CA LYS A 88 1.35 2.95 2.80
C LYS A 88 -0.14 3.28 2.70
N LYS A 89 -0.50 4.27 1.86
CA LYS A 89 -1.91 4.61 1.60
C LYS A 89 -2.69 3.42 1.03
N LEU A 90 -2.07 2.64 0.14
CA LEU A 90 -2.69 1.44 -0.39
C LEU A 90 -2.91 0.38 0.71
N LYS A 91 -1.89 0.13 1.54
CA LYS A 91 -1.96 -0.81 2.67
C LYS A 91 -3.08 -0.44 3.64
N GLU A 92 -3.22 0.85 3.95
CA GLU A 92 -4.29 1.38 4.80
C GLU A 92 -5.68 1.18 4.15
N LYS A 93 -5.82 1.48 2.86
CA LYS A 93 -7.08 1.27 2.12
C LYS A 93 -7.51 -0.20 2.11
N ILE A 94 -6.58 -1.12 1.89
CA ILE A 94 -6.84 -2.57 1.93
C ILE A 94 -7.25 -3.01 3.35
N ARG A 95 -6.57 -2.51 4.38
CA ARG A 95 -6.87 -2.86 5.79
C ARG A 95 -8.22 -2.30 6.24
N GLY A 96 -8.55 -1.07 5.86
CA GLY A 96 -9.83 -0.42 6.19
C GLY A 96 -11.03 -1.21 5.68
N HIS A 97 -10.91 -1.83 4.50
CA HIS A 97 -11.96 -2.67 3.91
C HIS A 97 -12.25 -3.96 4.69
N LYS A 98 -11.28 -4.48 5.46
CA LYS A 98 -11.50 -5.67 6.32
C LYS A 98 -12.25 -5.34 7.61
N GLY A 99 -12.19 -4.11 8.10
CA GLY A 99 -12.84 -3.69 9.36
C GLY A 99 -14.36 -3.48 9.23
N THR A 100 -14.82 -3.01 8.08
CA THR A 100 -16.25 -2.76 7.82
C THR A 100 -17.05 -4.03 7.56
N GLU A 101 -16.45 -5.03 6.91
CA GLU A 101 -17.07 -6.36 6.69
C GLU A 101 -17.33 -7.13 8.00
N LYS A 102 -16.39 -7.11 8.95
CA LYS A 102 -16.56 -7.79 10.26
C LYS A 102 -17.70 -7.17 11.09
N ARG A 103 -17.86 -5.85 11.09
CA ARG A 103 -18.98 -5.18 11.81
C ARG A 103 -20.34 -5.50 11.19
N LYS A 104 -20.43 -5.72 9.86
CA LYS A 104 -21.67 -6.09 9.17
C LYS A 104 -22.11 -7.55 9.40
N LYS A 105 -21.20 -8.46 9.75
CA LYS A 105 -21.57 -9.84 10.14
C LYS A 105 -22.08 -9.87 11.58
N LEU A 106 -21.35 -9.26 12.52
CA LEU A 106 -21.73 -9.27 13.94
C LEU A 106 -23.10 -8.61 14.20
N GLY A 107 -23.43 -7.52 13.50
CA GLY A 107 -24.74 -6.87 13.64
C GLY A 107 -25.91 -7.64 13.03
N ARG A 108 -25.67 -8.59 12.10
CA ARG A 108 -26.71 -9.44 11.51
C ARG A 108 -27.05 -10.63 12.40
N ASP A 109 -26.06 -11.17 13.11
CA ASP A 109 -26.24 -12.34 13.97
C ASP A 109 -26.99 -11.97 15.27
N VAL A 110 -26.71 -10.80 15.86
CA VAL A 110 -27.42 -10.31 17.06
C VAL A 110 -28.91 -10.06 16.78
N LYS A 111 -29.26 -9.54 15.59
CA LYS A 111 -30.66 -9.22 15.22
C LYS A 111 -31.52 -10.47 14.98
N ARG A 112 -30.91 -11.63 14.70
CA ARG A 112 -31.61 -12.92 14.57
C ARG A 112 -31.90 -13.57 15.92
N GLN A 113 -31.08 -13.30 16.94
CA GLN A 113 -31.21 -13.96 18.25
C GLN A 113 -32.25 -13.27 19.16
N THR A 114 -32.40 -11.94 19.06
CA THR A 114 -33.38 -11.16 19.85
C THR A 114 -34.82 -11.25 19.34
N GLN A 115 -35.05 -11.84 18.17
CA GLN A 115 -36.39 -12.00 17.59
C GLN A 115 -37.05 -13.36 17.93
N ARG A 116 -36.39 -14.20 18.73
CA ARG A 116 -36.86 -15.54 19.15
C ARG A 116 -37.20 -15.66 20.64
N LEU A 117 -37.22 -14.56 21.39
CA LEU A 117 -37.72 -14.61 22.76
C LEU A 117 -39.26 -14.70 22.69
N PRO A 118 -39.88 -15.78 23.18
CA PRO A 118 -41.32 -15.80 23.35
C PRO A 118 -41.68 -14.67 24.33
N LYS A 119 -42.65 -13.84 23.94
CA LYS A 119 -43.30 -12.94 24.90
C LYS A 119 -44.08 -13.85 25.84
N ASP A 120 -43.64 -13.98 27.08
CA ASP A 120 -44.47 -14.56 28.13
C ASP A 120 -45.78 -13.77 28.18
N GLU A 121 -46.85 -14.41 27.71
CA GLU A 121 -48.21 -14.01 28.03
C GLU A 121 -48.48 -14.42 29.49
N THR A 122 -49.15 -13.52 30.22
CA THR A 122 -49.87 -13.76 31.48
C THR A 122 -49.06 -13.59 32.78
N TYR A 123 -48.86 -12.32 33.16
CA TYR A 123 -48.80 -11.91 34.57
C TYR A 123 -50.13 -11.23 34.93
N GLU A 124 -51.24 -11.97 35.07
CA GLU A 124 -52.44 -11.41 35.73
C GLU A 124 -53.22 -12.38 36.66
N ASP A 125 -52.91 -13.68 36.75
CA ASP A 125 -53.74 -14.61 37.55
C ASP A 125 -53.04 -15.24 38.78
N ALA A 126 -52.34 -14.45 39.60
CA ALA A 126 -51.74 -14.97 40.84
C ALA A 126 -51.88 -14.05 42.06
N VAL A 127 -53.03 -13.38 42.20
CA VAL A 127 -53.47 -12.86 43.51
C VAL A 127 -54.89 -13.38 43.77
N ASN A 128 -54.95 -14.70 43.95
CA ASN A 128 -56.03 -15.40 44.66
C ASN A 128 -56.05 -14.92 46.11
N GLU A 129 -57.22 -14.56 46.64
CA GLU A 129 -58.11 -15.46 47.42
C GLU A 129 -57.66 -15.60 48.88
#